data_AF-A0A1V5AWP5-F1
#
_entry.id   AF-A0A1V5AWP5-F1
#
_cell.length_a   1.000
_cell.length_b   1.000
_cell.length_c   1.000
_cell.angle_alpha   90.00
_cell.angle_beta   90.00
_cell.angle_gamma   90.00
#
_symmetry.space_group_name_H-M   'P 1'
#
loop_
_entity.id
_entity.type
_entity.pdbx_description
1 polymer ?
#
loop_
_entity_poly.entity_id
_entity_poly.type
_entity_poly.pdbx_seq_one_letter_code
_entity_poly.pdbx_strand_id
1 'polypeptide(L)'
;MKPREGYILDSSELEGNLQRLNRMLQAAHRSSIDIKNSYDFYVLALKESNKEEIAEAYLYYDRAKYELTSAINEAKIKIKGSSFPSLRTLSYFFKLYGLYAVTFGTLSILLFSYLIYRYSDARILDVPLWAAFFAGIGSSAQILTGIVDDLRRNGMVTRYKRLWYMAIPLLSLIFGYMAYLIVSSSLIAINANSQSSTFFTMFVCFITGFLTNWLINRLSKLSNDL
;
A
#
# COMPACT_ATOMS: atom_id res chain seq x y z
N MET A 1 15.19 28.99 36.43
CA MET A 1 14.96 27.88 35.47
C MET A 1 13.72 27.11 35.94
N LYS A 2 12.58 27.31 35.28
CA LYS A 2 11.38 26.50 35.57
C LYS A 2 11.61 25.10 34.99
N PRO A 3 11.32 24.02 35.73
CA PRO A 3 11.37 22.67 35.18
C PRO A 3 10.34 22.59 34.05
N ARG A 4 10.77 22.12 32.87
CA ARG A 4 9.87 21.83 31.75
C ARG A 4 8.94 20.72 32.21
N GLU A 5 7.64 20.96 32.07
CA GLU A 5 6.56 20.01 32.31
C GLU A 5 6.97 18.63 31.78
N GLY A 6 6.93 17.63 32.67
CA GLY A 6 7.21 16.26 32.32
C GLY A 6 6.26 15.83 31.23
N TYR A 7 6.79 15.52 30.05
CA TYR A 7 6.10 14.66 29.12
C TYR A 7 5.81 13.38 29.88
N ILE A 8 4.54 13.09 30.12
CA ILE A 8 4.11 11.76 30.52
C ILE A 8 4.44 10.88 29.31
N LEU A 9 5.59 10.21 29.36
CA LEU A 9 6.04 9.33 28.30
C LEU A 9 5.14 8.11 28.32
N ASP A 10 4.21 8.03 27.38
CA ASP A 10 3.29 6.91 27.27
C ASP A 10 4.00 5.71 26.60
N SER A 11 3.97 4.57 27.28
CA SER A 11 4.50 3.30 26.78
C SER A 11 3.90 2.89 25.43
N SER A 12 2.61 3.18 25.20
CA SER A 12 1.92 2.84 23.96
C SER A 12 2.40 3.67 22.77
N GLU A 13 2.75 4.93 23.01
CA GLU A 13 3.31 5.83 21.99
C GLU A 13 4.73 5.38 21.59
N LEU A 14 5.55 5.00 22.58
CA LEU A 14 6.90 4.49 22.35
C LEU A 14 6.87 3.21 21.51
N GLU A 15 5.97 2.28 21.82
CA GLU A 15 5.83 1.02 21.07
C GLU A 15 5.47 1.30 19.60
N GLY A 16 4.50 2.19 19.36
CA GLY A 16 4.13 2.63 18.01
C GLY A 16 5.30 3.27 17.25
N ASN A 17 6.10 4.09 17.93
CA ASN A 17 7.28 4.73 17.36
C ASN A 17 8.40 3.73 17.04
N LEU A 18 8.66 2.75 17.91
CA LEU A 18 9.62 1.67 17.67
C LEU A 18 9.20 0.79 16.49
N GLN A 19 7.91 0.48 16.36
CA GLN A 19 7.39 -0.25 15.19
C GLN A 19 7.60 0.54 13.89
N ARG A 20 7.37 1.85 13.89
CA ARG A 20 7.63 2.72 12.73
C ARG A 20 9.12 2.75 12.38
N LEU A 21 9.99 2.93 13.37
CA LEU A 21 11.44 2.94 13.18
C LEU A 21 11.96 1.64 12.59
N ASN A 22 11.51 0.48 13.09
CA ASN A 22 11.85 -0.82 12.54
C ASN A 22 11.54 -0.91 11.04
N ARG A 23 10.36 -0.44 10.62
CA ARG A 23 9.97 -0.45 9.20
C ARG A 23 10.84 0.49 8.37
N MET A 24 11.21 1.66 8.90
CA MET A 24 12.15 2.57 8.24
C MET A 24 13.52 1.90 8.06
N LEU A 25 14.03 1.23 9.10
CA LEU A 25 15.28 0.46 9.04
C LEU A 25 15.22 -0.65 7.98
N GLN A 26 14.13 -1.42 7.95
CA GLN A 26 13.94 -2.45 6.92
C GLN A 26 13.91 -1.86 5.50
N ALA A 27 13.25 -0.72 5.30
CA ALA A 27 13.19 -0.06 4.00
C ALA A 27 14.57 0.48 3.58
N ALA A 28 15.35 1.02 4.52
CA ALA A 28 16.70 1.53 4.29
C ALA A 28 17.67 0.38 3.96
N HIS A 29 17.63 -0.70 4.75
CA HIS A 29 18.42 -1.91 4.51
C HIS A 29 18.14 -2.53 3.13
N ARG A 30 16.86 -2.70 2.76
CA ARG A 30 16.45 -3.18 1.42
C ARG A 30 16.87 -2.25 0.29
N SER A 31 17.26 -1.02 0.59
CA SER A 31 17.71 -0.02 -0.39
C SER A 31 19.24 0.14 -0.38
N SER A 32 19.95 -0.78 0.27
CA SER A 32 21.40 -0.81 0.37
C SER A 32 21.99 0.43 1.04
N ILE A 33 21.26 1.00 2.01
CA ILE A 33 21.76 2.04 2.92
C ILE A 33 22.36 1.32 4.13
N ASP A 34 23.54 1.72 4.57
CA ASP A 34 24.16 1.17 5.78
C ASP A 34 23.39 1.68 7.01
N ILE A 35 22.85 0.74 7.79
CA ILE A 35 22.01 1.06 8.96
C ILE A 35 22.58 0.48 10.24
N LYS A 36 23.80 -0.08 10.23
CA LYS A 36 24.33 -0.87 11.36
C LYS A 36 24.23 -0.11 12.69
N ASN A 37 24.77 1.10 12.74
CA ASN A 37 24.77 1.93 13.96
C ASN A 37 23.35 2.26 14.43
N SER A 38 22.45 2.58 13.49
CA SER A 38 21.05 2.89 13.80
C SER A 38 20.29 1.67 14.32
N TYR A 39 20.56 0.48 13.75
CA TYR A 39 19.97 -0.78 14.17
C TYR A 39 20.44 -1.19 15.58
N ASP A 40 21.72 -0.99 15.89
CA ASP A 40 22.26 -1.30 17.23
C ASP A 40 21.57 -0.44 18.30
N PHE A 41 21.37 0.86 18.06
CA PHE A 41 20.60 1.72 18.99
C PHE A 41 19.11 1.36 19.05
N TYR A 42 18.51 0.89 17.95
CA TYR A 42 17.14 0.38 17.97
C TYR A 42 16.98 -0.85 18.86
N VAL A 43 17.93 -1.79 18.82
CA VAL A 43 17.93 -2.98 19.68
C VAL A 43 18.09 -2.59 21.16
N LEU A 44 18.94 -1.60 21.46
CA LEU A 44 19.05 -1.04 22.82
C LEU A 44 17.74 -0.40 23.27
N ALA A 45 17.08 0.38 22.41
CA ALA A 45 15.79 0.99 22.73
C ALA A 45 14.70 -0.07 23.03
N LEU A 46 14.66 -1.18 22.26
CA LEU A 46 13.76 -2.30 22.55
C LEU A 46 14.08 -2.98 23.89
N LYS A 47 15.37 -3.16 24.19
CA LYS A 47 15.80 -3.78 25.44
C LYS A 47 15.37 -2.96 26.64
N GLU A 48 15.58 -1.64 26.61
CA GLU A 48 15.17 -0.75 27.70
C GLU A 48 13.65 -0.58 27.79
N SER A 49 12.95 -0.59 26.65
CA SER A 49 11.48 -0.62 26.63
C SER A 49 10.93 -1.87 27.32
N ASN A 50 11.55 -3.03 27.15
CA ASN A 50 11.15 -4.28 27.80
C ASN A 50 11.46 -4.31 29.30
N LYS A 51 12.35 -3.45 29.79
CA LYS A 51 12.61 -3.26 31.22
C LYS A 51 11.71 -2.20 31.85
N GLU A 52 10.76 -1.64 31.10
CA GLU A 52 9.89 -0.53 31.51
C GLU A 52 10.64 0.79 31.81
N GLU A 53 11.90 0.90 31.36
CA GLU A 53 12.71 2.13 31.48
C GLU A 53 12.44 3.07 30.30
N ILE A 54 11.26 3.69 30.31
CA ILE A 54 10.72 4.47 29.19
C ILE A 54 11.65 5.64 28.80
N ALA A 55 12.24 6.34 29.76
CA ALA A 55 13.09 7.50 29.49
C ALA A 55 14.37 7.13 28.73
N GLU A 56 15.02 6.02 29.11
CA GLU A 56 16.21 5.52 28.40
C GLU A 56 15.85 4.99 27.02
N ALA A 57 14.72 4.28 26.92
CA ALA A 57 14.23 3.77 25.63
C ALA A 57 13.98 4.90 24.62
N TYR A 58 13.42 6.04 25.05
CA TYR A 58 13.24 7.22 24.20
C TYR A 58 14.58 7.83 23.75
N LEU A 59 15.56 7.90 24.65
CA LEU A 59 16.89 8.43 24.31
C LEU A 59 17.60 7.57 23.26
N TYR A 60 17.54 6.25 23.40
CA TYR A 60 18.07 5.33 22.39
C TYR A 60 17.27 5.37 21.08
N TYR A 61 15.96 5.53 21.13
CA TYR A 61 15.11 5.73 19.96
C TYR A 61 15.49 7.00 19.18
N ASP A 62 15.65 8.14 19.86
CA ASP A 62 16.03 9.40 19.22
C ASP A 62 17.42 9.29 18.58
N ARG A 63 18.35 8.61 19.26
CA ARG A 63 19.68 8.35 18.72
C ARG A 63 19.64 7.44 17.51
N ALA A 64 18.86 6.36 17.54
CA ALA A 64 18.66 5.48 16.40
C ALA A 64 18.10 6.25 15.19
N LYS A 65 17.11 7.13 15.41
CA LYS A 65 16.52 7.97 14.36
C LYS A 65 17.52 8.99 13.79
N TYR A 66 18.36 9.58 14.63
CA TYR A 66 19.43 10.48 14.21
C TYR A 66 20.42 9.75 13.30
N GLU A 67 20.93 8.59 13.73
CA GLU A 67 21.87 7.77 12.95
C GLU A 67 21.26 7.32 11.61
N LEU A 68 19.97 6.95 11.59
CA LEU A 68 19.27 6.61 10.35
C LEU A 68 19.24 7.80 9.38
N THR A 69 18.95 8.99 9.90
CA THR A 69 18.90 10.22 9.09
C THR A 69 20.28 10.58 8.55
N SER A 70 21.32 10.38 9.36
CA SER A 70 22.72 10.56 8.94
C SER A 70 23.06 9.61 7.79
N ALA A 71 22.81 8.32 7.95
CA ALA A 71 23.06 7.30 6.93
C ALA A 71 22.32 7.58 5.61
N ILE A 72 21.07 8.03 5.67
CA ILE A 72 20.29 8.43 4.48
C ILE A 72 20.95 9.64 3.80
N ASN A 73 21.45 10.60 4.57
CA ASN A 73 22.12 11.79 4.03
C ASN A 73 23.50 11.48 3.45
N GLU A 74 24.25 10.55 4.03
CA GLU A 74 25.52 10.05 3.49
C GLU A 74 25.31 9.30 2.18
N ALA A 75 24.19 8.58 2.05
CA ALA A 75 23.83 7.90 0.81
C ALA A 75 23.50 8.86 -0.35
N LYS A 76 23.34 10.17 -0.12
CA LYS A 76 23.08 11.17 -1.18
C LYS A 76 24.35 11.50 -1.97
N ILE A 77 24.20 11.86 -3.24
CA ILE A 77 25.32 12.27 -4.09
C ILE A 77 25.61 13.74 -3.81
N LYS A 78 26.82 14.07 -3.36
CA LYS A 78 27.25 15.46 -3.13
C LYS A 78 28.02 15.97 -4.34
N ILE A 79 27.47 16.95 -5.07
CA ILE A 79 28.14 17.62 -6.20
C ILE A 79 28.22 19.11 -5.89
N LYS A 80 29.43 19.68 -5.84
CA LYS A 80 29.68 21.12 -5.66
C LYS A 80 28.82 21.78 -4.55
N GLY A 81 28.75 21.15 -3.37
CA GLY A 81 27.99 21.66 -2.22
C GLY A 81 26.49 21.39 -2.24
N SER A 82 25.94 20.88 -3.34
CA SER A 82 24.54 20.45 -3.45
C SER A 82 24.38 18.95 -3.21
N SER A 83 23.35 18.56 -2.46
CA SER A 83 23.06 17.17 -2.09
C SER A 83 21.90 16.66 -2.94
N PHE A 84 22.20 15.77 -3.89
CA PHE A 84 21.22 15.14 -4.76
C PHE A 84 20.79 13.77 -4.24
N PRO A 85 19.50 13.39 -4.36
CA PRO A 85 19.05 12.05 -4.04
C PRO A 85 19.79 11.02 -4.91
N SER A 86 20.49 10.08 -4.29
CA SER A 86 21.01 8.91 -5.01
C SER A 86 19.89 7.93 -5.34
N LEU A 87 20.14 7.01 -6.27
CA LEU A 87 19.23 5.89 -6.57
C LEU A 87 18.84 5.08 -5.32
N ARG A 88 19.75 4.96 -4.34
CA ARG A 88 19.49 4.28 -3.06
C ARG A 88 18.49 5.05 -2.21
N THR A 89 18.68 6.36 -2.06
CA THR A 89 17.74 7.22 -1.31
C THR A 89 16.37 7.32 -2.00
N LEU A 90 16.34 7.36 -3.33
CA LEU A 90 15.12 7.37 -4.10
C LEU A 90 14.37 6.03 -3.97
N SER A 91 15.09 4.90 -4.04
CA SER A 91 14.54 3.56 -3.78
C SER A 91 13.97 3.43 -2.36
N TYR A 92 14.64 4.02 -1.36
CA TYR A 92 14.16 4.10 0.01
C TYR A 92 12.83 4.84 0.11
N PHE A 93 12.74 6.06 -0.43
CA PHE A 93 11.49 6.83 -0.41
C PHE A 93 10.35 6.14 -1.17
N PHE A 94 10.67 5.52 -2.30
CA PHE A 94 9.67 4.77 -3.08
C PHE A 94 9.10 3.58 -2.31
N LYS A 95 9.92 2.91 -1.49
CA LYS A 95 9.48 1.81 -0.62
C LYS A 95 8.72 2.33 0.61
N LEU A 96 9.16 3.44 1.20
CA LEU A 96 8.56 4.02 2.39
C LEU A 96 7.13 4.53 2.13
N TYR A 97 6.96 5.27 1.03
CA TYR A 97 5.69 5.90 0.66
C TYR A 97 4.86 5.08 -0.32
N GLY A 98 5.36 3.91 -0.76
CA GLY A 98 4.67 3.05 -1.72
C GLY A 98 4.44 3.73 -3.07
N LEU A 99 5.33 4.63 -3.50
CA LEU A 99 5.24 5.31 -4.80
C LEU A 99 5.13 4.33 -5.97
N TYR A 100 5.78 3.16 -5.87
CA TYR A 100 5.60 2.09 -6.87
C TYR A 100 4.14 1.71 -7.05
N ALA A 101 3.41 1.54 -5.96
CA ALA A 101 2.02 1.13 -5.98
C ALA A 101 1.12 2.24 -6.52
N VAL A 102 1.44 3.50 -6.22
CA VAL A 102 0.77 4.67 -6.82
C VAL A 102 0.98 4.65 -8.33
N THR A 103 2.23 4.52 -8.80
CA THR A 103 2.53 4.49 -10.24
C THR A 103 1.84 3.32 -10.95
N PHE A 104 1.80 2.13 -10.35
CA PHE A 104 1.11 0.99 -10.96
C PHE A 104 -0.40 1.14 -10.96
N GLY A 105 -0.99 1.65 -9.86
CA GLY A 105 -2.42 1.91 -9.78
C GLY A 105 -2.87 2.94 -10.82
N THR A 106 -2.14 4.06 -10.96
CA THR A 106 -2.47 5.09 -11.95
C THR A 106 -2.28 4.61 -13.38
N LEU A 107 -1.18 3.92 -13.69
CA LEU A 107 -0.97 3.32 -15.01
C LEU A 107 -2.04 2.28 -15.36
N SER A 108 -2.47 1.48 -14.39
CA SER A 108 -3.52 0.48 -14.60
C SER A 108 -4.87 1.14 -14.88
N ILE A 109 -5.23 2.21 -14.15
CA ILE A 109 -6.43 2.99 -14.45
C ILE A 109 -6.39 3.54 -15.87
N LEU A 110 -5.28 4.18 -16.27
CA LEU A 110 -5.12 4.72 -17.62
C LEU A 110 -5.23 3.61 -18.69
N LEU A 111 -4.60 2.47 -18.46
CA LEU A 111 -4.66 1.32 -19.36
C LEU A 111 -6.09 0.79 -19.50
N PHE A 112 -6.80 0.54 -18.39
CA PHE A 112 -8.17 0.03 -18.46
C PHE A 112 -9.15 1.05 -19.03
N SER A 113 -9.00 2.34 -18.71
CA SER A 113 -9.79 3.40 -19.33
C SER A 113 -9.56 3.45 -20.85
N TYR A 114 -8.31 3.32 -21.30
CA TYR A 114 -7.99 3.24 -22.73
C TYR A 114 -8.61 2.00 -23.38
N LEU A 115 -8.52 0.83 -22.72
CA LEU A 115 -9.10 -0.42 -23.22
C LEU A 115 -10.63 -0.34 -23.33
N ILE A 116 -11.31 0.27 -22.35
CA ILE A 116 -12.76 0.51 -22.42
C ILE A 116 -13.11 1.42 -23.59
N TYR A 117 -12.35 2.51 -23.79
CA TYR A 117 -12.59 3.43 -24.90
C TYR A 117 -12.39 2.75 -26.27
N ARG A 118 -11.38 1.89 -26.40
CA ARG A 118 -11.04 1.26 -27.68
C ARG A 118 -11.85 0.01 -28.00
N TYR A 119 -12.23 -0.76 -26.98
CA TYR A 119 -12.86 -2.08 -27.10
C TYR A 119 -14.22 -2.14 -26.39
N SER A 120 -14.96 -1.03 -26.37
CA SER A 120 -16.29 -0.94 -25.71
C SER A 120 -17.29 -1.97 -26.24
N ASP A 121 -17.25 -2.25 -27.53
CA ASP A 121 -18.21 -3.15 -28.20
C ASP A 121 -17.70 -4.59 -28.33
N ALA A 122 -16.45 -4.85 -27.95
CA ALA A 122 -15.85 -6.17 -28.06
C ALA A 122 -16.43 -7.12 -27.00
N ARG A 123 -16.75 -8.34 -27.44
CA ARG A 123 -17.39 -9.37 -26.61
C ARG A 123 -16.64 -10.69 -26.71
N ILE A 124 -16.62 -11.43 -25.61
CA ILE A 124 -16.15 -12.82 -25.55
C ILE A 124 -17.27 -13.63 -24.93
N LEU A 125 -17.76 -14.66 -25.64
CA LEU A 125 -18.89 -15.49 -25.18
C LEU A 125 -20.11 -14.62 -24.75
N ASP A 126 -20.46 -13.63 -25.57
CA ASP A 126 -21.50 -12.63 -25.33
C ASP A 126 -21.33 -11.71 -24.11
N VAL A 127 -20.25 -11.85 -23.35
CA VAL A 127 -19.89 -10.93 -22.27
C VAL A 127 -19.08 -9.76 -22.83
N PRO A 128 -19.48 -8.50 -22.58
CA PRO A 128 -18.73 -7.35 -23.02
C PRO A 128 -17.43 -7.19 -22.21
N LEU A 129 -16.33 -6.94 -22.91
CA LEU A 129 -15.00 -6.84 -22.28
C LEU A 129 -14.88 -5.68 -21.30
N TRP A 130 -15.69 -4.63 -21.45
CA TRP A 130 -15.72 -3.52 -20.51
C TRP A 130 -16.02 -3.99 -19.08
N ALA A 131 -16.78 -5.07 -18.87
CA ALA A 131 -17.11 -5.58 -17.54
C ALA A 131 -15.85 -5.98 -16.76
N ALA A 132 -14.95 -6.72 -17.42
CA ALA A 132 -13.65 -7.08 -16.85
C ALA A 132 -12.79 -5.82 -16.60
N PHE A 133 -12.74 -4.89 -17.54
CA PHE A 133 -11.93 -3.68 -17.40
C PHE A 133 -12.42 -2.75 -16.29
N PHE A 134 -13.74 -2.62 -16.08
CA PHE A 134 -14.29 -1.86 -14.94
C PHE A 134 -13.90 -2.48 -13.59
N ALA A 135 -13.83 -3.81 -13.49
CA ALA A 135 -13.27 -4.46 -12.31
C ALA A 135 -11.77 -4.19 -12.15
N GLY A 136 -11.02 -4.14 -13.26
CA GLY A 136 -9.63 -3.68 -13.30
C GLY A 136 -9.44 -2.26 -12.74
N ILE A 137 -10.34 -1.34 -13.08
CA ILE A 137 -10.34 0.02 -12.53
C ILE A 137 -10.67 0.00 -11.03
N GLY A 138 -11.68 -0.78 -10.61
CA GLY A 138 -12.08 -0.90 -9.21
C GLY A 138 -10.96 -1.41 -8.30
N SER A 139 -10.25 -2.45 -8.74
CA SER A 139 -9.12 -3.01 -7.99
C SER A 139 -7.91 -2.07 -7.96
N SER A 140 -7.68 -1.31 -9.04
CA SER A 140 -6.65 -0.26 -9.09
C SER A 140 -6.98 0.90 -8.15
N ALA A 141 -8.25 1.30 -8.06
CA ALA A 141 -8.72 2.28 -7.09
C ALA A 141 -8.53 1.78 -5.65
N GLN A 142 -8.80 0.51 -5.37
CA GLN A 142 -8.56 -0.10 -4.06
C GLN A 142 -7.07 -0.04 -3.65
N ILE A 143 -6.15 -0.26 -4.59
CA ILE A 143 -4.71 -0.13 -4.32
C ILE A 143 -4.39 1.30 -3.88
N LEU A 144 -4.89 2.30 -4.60
CA LEU A 144 -4.67 3.71 -4.28
C LEU A 144 -5.26 4.10 -2.93
N THR A 145 -6.51 3.72 -2.65
CA THR A 145 -7.14 4.02 -1.35
C THR A 145 -6.40 3.33 -0.20
N GLY A 146 -5.93 2.09 -0.42
CA GLY A 146 -5.14 1.36 0.57
C GLY A 146 -3.81 2.04 0.91
N ILE A 147 -3.15 2.67 -0.06
CA ILE A 147 -1.92 3.45 0.17
C ILE A 147 -2.23 4.71 0.96
N VAL A 148 -3.29 5.43 0.59
CA VAL A 148 -3.71 6.67 1.28
C VAL A 148 -4.07 6.37 2.73
N ASP A 149 -4.80 5.29 2.99
CA ASP A 149 -5.16 4.88 4.36
C ASP A 149 -3.94 4.47 5.18
N ASP A 150 -3.01 3.70 4.60
CA ASP A 150 -1.76 3.33 5.28
C ASP A 150 -0.91 4.57 5.60
N LEU A 151 -0.81 5.52 4.67
CA LEU A 151 -0.07 6.76 4.87
C LEU A 151 -0.73 7.65 5.93
N ARG A 152 -2.07 7.76 5.93
CA ARG A 152 -2.83 8.52 6.92
C ARG A 152 -2.68 7.95 8.33
N ARG A 153 -2.69 6.62 8.48
CA ARG A 153 -2.65 5.96 9.80
C ARG A 153 -1.23 5.81 10.35
N ASN A 154 -0.28 5.46 9.48
CA ASN A 154 1.05 5.01 9.89
C ASN A 154 2.19 5.93 9.44
N GLY A 155 1.92 6.93 8.58
CA GLY A 155 2.95 7.76 7.95
C GLY A 155 3.82 7.02 6.92
N MET A 156 3.49 5.75 6.62
CA MET A 156 4.22 4.89 5.69
C MET A 156 3.36 3.72 5.21
N VAL A 157 3.75 3.10 4.09
CA VAL A 157 3.03 1.95 3.52
C VAL A 157 3.43 0.65 4.19
N THR A 158 2.45 -0.16 4.59
CA THR A 158 2.66 -1.32 5.47
C THR A 158 2.12 -2.62 4.90
N ARG A 159 0.99 -2.57 4.17
CA ARG A 159 0.21 -3.78 3.86
C ARG A 159 0.65 -4.54 2.62
N TYR A 160 1.35 -3.91 1.69
CA TYR A 160 1.37 -4.43 0.34
C TYR A 160 2.77 -4.79 -0.16
N LYS A 161 2.88 -6.03 -0.66
CA LYS A 161 4.09 -6.56 -1.30
C LYS A 161 4.05 -6.27 -2.80
N ARG A 162 5.22 -5.90 -3.36
CA ARG A 162 5.41 -5.39 -4.73
C ARG A 162 4.74 -6.22 -5.84
N LEU A 163 4.69 -7.55 -5.69
CA LEU A 163 4.08 -8.47 -6.68
C LEU A 163 2.54 -8.39 -6.74
N TRP A 164 1.89 -8.15 -5.60
CA TRP A 164 0.43 -8.17 -5.53
C TRP A 164 -0.20 -6.98 -6.23
N TYR A 165 0.51 -5.85 -6.38
CA TYR A 165 0.01 -4.68 -7.10
C TYR A 165 -0.21 -4.93 -8.59
N MET A 166 0.54 -5.84 -9.20
CA MET A 166 0.35 -6.23 -10.61
C MET A 166 -0.67 -7.36 -10.75
N ALA A 167 -0.67 -8.31 -9.82
CA ALA A 167 -1.54 -9.48 -9.89
C ALA A 167 -3.01 -9.13 -9.58
N ILE A 168 -3.28 -8.24 -8.61
CA ILE A 168 -4.63 -7.89 -8.18
C ILE A 168 -5.48 -7.34 -9.35
N PRO A 169 -5.00 -6.37 -10.14
CA PRO A 169 -5.76 -5.88 -11.29
C PRO A 169 -6.06 -6.95 -12.34
N LEU A 170 -5.11 -7.84 -12.61
CA LEU A 170 -5.32 -8.95 -13.55
C LEU A 170 -6.34 -9.97 -13.04
N LEU A 171 -6.25 -10.36 -11.77
CA LEU A 171 -7.23 -11.27 -11.14
C LEU A 171 -8.62 -10.65 -11.11
N SER A 172 -8.72 -9.33 -10.92
CA SER A 172 -10.01 -8.63 -10.90
C SER A 172 -10.73 -8.69 -12.25
N LEU A 173 -10.03 -8.88 -13.37
CA LEU A 173 -10.65 -9.07 -14.68
C LEU A 173 -11.55 -10.32 -14.70
N ILE A 174 -11.08 -11.42 -14.11
CA ILE A 174 -11.81 -12.68 -14.03
C ILE A 174 -13.05 -12.48 -13.14
N PHE A 175 -12.88 -11.84 -11.99
CA PHE A 175 -14.01 -11.57 -11.09
C PHE A 175 -15.04 -10.62 -11.71
N GLY A 176 -14.61 -9.62 -12.47
CA GLY A 176 -15.50 -8.73 -13.22
C GLY A 176 -16.31 -9.46 -14.30
N TYR A 177 -15.65 -10.37 -15.04
CA TYR A 177 -16.31 -11.23 -16.01
C TYR A 177 -17.39 -12.11 -15.34
N MET A 178 -17.06 -12.76 -14.22
CA MET A 178 -18.01 -13.60 -13.48
C MET A 178 -19.16 -12.78 -12.88
N ALA A 179 -18.88 -11.59 -12.36
CA ALA A 179 -19.90 -10.70 -11.83
C ALA A 179 -20.90 -10.27 -12.90
N TYR A 180 -20.43 -9.99 -14.13
CA TYR A 180 -21.32 -9.68 -15.23
C TYR A 180 -22.29 -10.83 -15.53
N LEU A 181 -21.81 -12.08 -15.60
CA LEU A 181 -22.68 -13.23 -15.87
C LEU A 181 -23.76 -13.42 -14.80
N ILE A 182 -23.41 -13.26 -13.51
CA ILE A 182 -24.34 -13.38 -12.39
C ILE A 182 -25.39 -12.26 -12.42
N VAL A 183 -24.96 -11.02 -12.68
CA VAL A 183 -25.84 -9.86 -12.62
C VAL A 183 -26.73 -9.76 -13.87
N SER A 184 -26.16 -10.00 -15.06
CA SER A 184 -26.91 -9.96 -16.32
C SER A 184 -28.01 -11.01 -16.36
N SER A 185 -27.73 -12.25 -15.95
CA SER A 185 -28.74 -13.31 -15.82
C SER A 185 -29.84 -12.93 -14.82
N SER A 186 -29.48 -12.28 -13.71
CA SER A 186 -30.43 -11.82 -12.69
C SER A 186 -31.31 -10.67 -13.17
N LEU A 187 -30.76 -9.72 -13.94
CA LEU A 187 -31.50 -8.57 -14.47
C LEU A 187 -32.45 -8.94 -15.61
N ILE A 188 -32.08 -9.94 -16.42
CA ILE A 188 -32.96 -10.51 -17.45
C ILE A 188 -34.21 -11.12 -16.81
N ALA A 189 -34.07 -11.79 -15.66
CA ALA A 189 -35.20 -12.36 -14.93
C ALA A 189 -36.17 -11.31 -14.35
N ILE A 190 -35.73 -10.06 -14.18
CA ILE A 190 -36.50 -8.98 -13.51
C ILE A 190 -37.09 -7.97 -14.52
N ASN A 191 -36.84 -8.14 -15.83
CA ASN A 191 -37.33 -7.24 -16.90
C ASN A 191 -36.98 -5.75 -16.63
N ALA A 192 -35.75 -5.50 -16.19
CA ALA A 192 -35.28 -4.15 -15.86
C ALA A 192 -34.98 -3.31 -17.12
N ASN A 193 -35.22 -1.99 -17.05
CA ASN A 193 -34.89 -1.05 -18.12
C ASN A 193 -33.42 -1.17 -18.58
N SER A 194 -33.18 -1.12 -19.89
CA SER A 194 -31.88 -1.42 -20.51
C SER A 194 -30.75 -0.44 -20.17
N GLN A 195 -31.06 0.85 -20.00
CA GLN A 195 -30.03 1.85 -19.72
C GLN A 195 -29.63 1.88 -18.24
N SER A 196 -30.59 1.78 -17.30
CA SER A 196 -30.28 1.72 -15.87
C SER A 196 -29.60 0.41 -15.49
N SER A 197 -29.94 -0.71 -16.16
CA SER A 197 -29.30 -2.01 -15.94
C SER A 197 -27.82 -2.03 -16.36
N THR A 198 -27.45 -1.36 -17.45
CA THR A 198 -26.04 -1.30 -17.89
C THR A 198 -25.17 -0.51 -16.92
N PHE A 199 -25.60 0.68 -16.48
CA PHE A 199 -24.89 1.45 -15.46
C PHE A 199 -24.77 0.70 -14.12
N PHE A 200 -25.86 0.06 -13.68
CA PHE A 200 -25.83 -0.77 -12.47
C PHE A 200 -24.83 -1.92 -12.62
N THR A 201 -24.79 -2.59 -13.77
CA THR A 201 -23.85 -3.68 -14.03
C THR A 201 -22.40 -3.20 -14.05
N MET A 202 -22.11 -2.04 -14.65
CA MET A 202 -20.79 -1.38 -14.57
C MET A 202 -20.38 -1.11 -13.13
N PHE A 203 -21.30 -0.58 -12.33
CA PHE A 203 -21.05 -0.29 -10.92
C PHE A 203 -20.77 -1.57 -10.11
N VAL A 204 -21.53 -2.65 -10.34
CA VAL A 204 -21.28 -3.93 -9.68
C VAL A 204 -19.92 -4.48 -10.08
N CYS A 205 -19.56 -4.47 -11.38
CA CYS A 205 -18.24 -4.93 -11.84
C CYS A 205 -17.10 -4.12 -11.18
N PHE A 206 -17.26 -2.80 -11.07
CA PHE A 206 -16.32 -1.93 -10.36
C PHE A 206 -16.20 -2.32 -8.89
N ILE A 207 -17.31 -2.51 -8.17
CA ILE A 207 -17.30 -2.92 -6.76
C ILE A 207 -16.65 -4.28 -6.59
N THR A 208 -16.96 -5.25 -7.46
CA THR A 208 -16.34 -6.58 -7.43
C THR A 208 -14.83 -6.47 -7.58
N GLY A 209 -14.36 -5.62 -8.51
CA GLY A 209 -12.95 -5.27 -8.63
C GLY A 209 -12.38 -4.67 -7.35
N PHE A 210 -13.05 -3.68 -6.78
CA PHE A 210 -12.64 -3.01 -5.55
C PHE A 210 -12.62 -3.94 -4.34
N LEU A 211 -13.41 -5.02 -4.32
CA LEU A 211 -13.43 -6.00 -3.23
C LEU A 211 -12.49 -7.18 -3.46
N THR A 212 -11.82 -7.25 -4.62
CA THR A 212 -10.99 -8.40 -5.02
C THR A 212 -9.91 -8.74 -3.99
N ASN A 213 -9.18 -7.75 -3.47
CA ASN A 213 -8.15 -8.02 -2.46
C ASN A 213 -8.75 -8.53 -1.13
N TRP A 214 -9.94 -8.05 -0.74
CA TRP A 214 -10.60 -8.54 0.46
C TRP A 214 -11.00 -10.01 0.30
N LEU A 215 -11.53 -10.36 -0.87
CA LEU A 215 -11.96 -11.71 -1.21
C LEU A 215 -10.77 -12.67 -1.23
N ILE A 216 -9.66 -12.29 -1.87
CA ILE A 216 -8.41 -13.07 -1.88
C ILE A 216 -7.90 -13.31 -0.45
N ASN A 217 -7.89 -12.28 0.40
CA ASN A 217 -7.44 -12.44 1.79
C ASN A 217 -8.34 -13.37 2.61
N ARG A 218 -9.66 -13.38 2.35
CA ARG A 218 -10.59 -14.31 2.99
C ARG A 218 -10.37 -15.75 2.52
N LEU A 219 -10.21 -15.96 1.22
CA LEU A 219 -9.91 -17.28 0.65
C LEU A 219 -8.58 -17.83 1.17
N SER A 220 -7.54 -17.00 1.25
CA SER A 220 -6.24 -17.43 1.76
C SER A 220 -6.29 -17.84 3.24
N LYS A 221 -7.12 -17.19 4.06
CA LYS A 221 -7.29 -17.59 5.47
C LYS A 221 -7.99 -18.94 5.58
N LEU A 222 -9.09 -19.12 4.86
CA LEU A 222 -9.82 -20.39 4.84
C LEU A 222 -8.95 -21.56 4.36
N SER A 223 -8.06 -21.33 3.39
CA SER A 223 -7.14 -22.36 2.90
C SER A 223 -6.05 -22.74 3.90
N ASN A 224 -5.67 -21.85 4.83
CA ASN A 224 -4.67 -22.16 5.85
C ASN A 224 -5.29 -22.86 7.07
N ASP A 225 -6.61 -22.79 7.21
CA ASP A 225 -7.38 -23.44 8.27
C ASP A 225 -7.87 -24.85 7.86
N LEU A 226 -7.55 -25.31 6.63
CA LEU A 226 -7.82 -26.64 6.07
C LEU A 226 -6.55 -27.50 6.10
#